data_AF-A0A7S8EHS2-F1
#
_entry.id   AF-A0A7S8EHS2-F1
#
_cell.length_a   1.000
_cell.length_b   1.000
_cell.length_c   1.000
_cell.angle_alpha   90.00
_cell.angle_beta   90.00
_cell.angle_gamma   90.00
#
_symmetry.space_group_name_H-M   'P 1'
#
loop_
_entity.id
_entity.type
_entity.pdbx_description
1 polymer ?
#
loop_
_entity_poly.entity_id
_entity_poly.type
_entity_poly.pdbx_seq_one_letter_code
_entity_poly.pdbx_strand_id
1 'polypeptide(L)'
;MSVFDRLDQMASNTIDTINQTPFILTPMLHTPNGRGVPDTSREVIEAKGVFDYVDAAYGIELGVRKSYREANDLRALQTGREPLLSVARKYFPLSAGEPKQGDIIEFTEKPDLPRFEVVSVLRDGMARMSIRLVHIGSQA
;
A
#
# COMPACT_ATOMS: atom_id res chain seq x y z
N MET A 1 -1.18 -29.94 -6.10
CA MET A 1 -0.05 -29.00 -6.19
C MET A 1 1.00 -29.61 -7.11
N SER A 2 1.25 -28.96 -8.24
CA SER A 2 2.33 -29.32 -9.15
C SER A 2 3.70 -29.06 -8.49
N VAL A 3 4.77 -29.62 -9.05
CA VAL A 3 6.14 -29.30 -8.59
C VAL A 3 6.46 -27.83 -8.84
N PHE A 4 5.89 -27.24 -9.89
CA PHE A 4 6.07 -25.82 -10.24
C PHE A 4 5.42 -24.88 -9.21
N ASP A 5 4.23 -25.21 -8.71
CA ASP A 5 3.55 -24.42 -7.66
C ASP A 5 4.41 -24.33 -6.40
N ARG A 6 5.12 -25.42 -6.06
CA ARG A 6 6.01 -25.47 -4.89
C ARG A 6 7.26 -24.63 -5.09
N LEU A 7 7.87 -24.67 -6.27
CA LEU A 7 9.05 -23.85 -6.58
C LEU A 7 8.71 -22.36 -6.58
N ASP A 8 7.56 -21.99 -7.15
CA ASP A 8 7.08 -20.60 -7.15
C ASP A 8 6.83 -20.10 -5.72
N GLN A 9 6.20 -20.91 -4.88
CA GLN A 9 6.01 -20.58 -3.47
C GLN A 9 7.32 -20.43 -2.69
N MET A 10 8.33 -21.25 -2.98
CA MET A 10 9.66 -21.13 -2.36
C MET A 10 10.39 -19.85 -2.80
N ALA A 11 10.35 -19.53 -4.10
CA ALA A 11 10.92 -18.29 -4.63
C ALA A 11 10.24 -17.07 -4.00
N SER A 12 8.91 -17.08 -3.93
CA SER A 12 8.09 -16.02 -3.33
C SER A 12 8.44 -15.77 -1.86
N ASN A 13 8.55 -16.83 -1.05
CA ASN A 13 8.94 -16.73 0.36
C ASN A 13 10.36 -16.15 0.53
N THR A 14 11.27 -16.47 -0.39
CA THR A 14 12.65 -15.96 -0.36
C THR A 14 12.68 -14.46 -0.64
N ILE A 15 11.94 -14.01 -1.66
CA ILE A 15 11.81 -12.58 -2.00
C ILE A 15 11.19 -11.80 -0.84
N ASP A 16 10.14 -12.33 -0.21
CA ASP A 16 9.51 -11.70 0.93
C ASP A 16 10.48 -11.55 2.11
N THR A 17 11.35 -12.53 2.35
CA THR A 17 12.32 -12.47 3.46
C THR A 17 13.29 -11.30 3.31
N ILE A 18 13.67 -10.97 2.07
CA ILE A 18 14.65 -9.92 1.76
C ILE A 18 13.98 -8.54 1.66
N ASN A 19 12.82 -8.45 1.01
CA ASN A 19 12.17 -7.19 0.65
C ASN A 19 10.93 -6.85 1.48
N GLN A 20 10.65 -7.59 2.55
CA GLN A 20 9.53 -7.30 3.44
C GLN A 20 9.67 -5.90 4.06
N THR A 21 8.61 -5.12 3.93
CA THR A 21 8.39 -3.89 4.68
C THR A 21 7.20 -4.12 5.62
N PRO A 22 7.34 -3.90 6.93
CA PRO A 22 6.22 -3.99 7.84
C PRO A 22 5.27 -2.80 7.67
N PHE A 23 3.99 -3.07 7.82
CA PHE A 23 2.94 -2.09 7.74
C PHE A 23 1.82 -2.42 8.72
N ILE A 24 1.08 -1.40 9.10
CA ILE A 24 -0.14 -1.50 9.89
C ILE A 24 -1.31 -1.19 8.97
N LEU A 25 -2.26 -2.12 8.89
CA LEU A 25 -3.54 -1.92 8.23
C LEU A 25 -4.58 -1.52 9.27
N THR A 26 -5.14 -0.33 9.08
CA THR A 26 -6.24 0.20 9.89
C THR A 26 -7.53 0.11 9.09
N PRO A 27 -8.46 -0.79 9.48
CA PRO A 27 -9.75 -0.92 8.83
C PRO A 27 -10.59 0.36 8.95
N MET A 28 -11.22 0.76 7.85
CA MET A 28 -12.10 1.93 7.79
C MET A 28 -13.51 1.56 7.33
N LEU A 29 -14.52 2.18 7.94
CA LEU A 29 -15.91 2.18 7.48
C LEU A 29 -16.18 3.44 6.68
N HIS A 30 -16.84 3.25 5.54
CA HIS A 30 -17.40 4.36 4.79
C HIS A 30 -18.73 4.77 5.41
N THR A 31 -18.77 5.97 5.98
CA THR A 31 -20.05 6.57 6.36
C THR A 31 -20.80 7.05 5.12
N PRO A 32 -22.14 7.13 5.15
CA PRO A 32 -22.93 7.66 4.03
C PRO A 32 -22.51 9.08 3.57
N ASN A 33 -21.82 9.82 4.44
CA ASN A 33 -21.30 11.16 4.16
C ASN A 33 -19.90 11.16 3.51
N GLY A 34 -19.40 9.99 3.10
CA GLY A 34 -18.09 9.85 2.44
C GLY A 34 -16.88 10.03 3.36
N ARG A 35 -17.08 10.19 4.68
CA ARG A 35 -15.99 10.24 5.65
C ARG A 35 -15.64 8.83 6.11
N GLY A 36 -14.35 8.48 6.01
CA GLY A 36 -13.81 7.27 6.62
C GLY A 36 -13.80 7.39 8.15
N VAL A 37 -14.40 6.43 8.84
CA VAL A 37 -14.34 6.30 10.31
C VAL A 37 -13.69 4.96 10.62
N PRO A 38 -12.78 4.86 11.61
CA PRO A 38 -12.19 3.58 11.98
C PRO A 38 -13.25 2.52 12.24
N ASP A 39 -13.10 1.36 11.59
CA ASP A 39 -14.03 0.24 11.72
C ASP A 39 -13.72 -0.53 13.01
N THR A 40 -14.54 -0.35 14.05
CA THR A 40 -14.35 -1.08 15.32
C THR A 40 -14.76 -2.56 15.22
N SER A 41 -15.36 -2.99 14.11
CA SER A 41 -15.75 -4.40 13.89
C SER A 41 -14.63 -5.26 13.31
N ARG A 42 -13.58 -4.63 12.76
CA ARG A 42 -12.41 -5.29 12.18
C ARG A 42 -11.16 -4.94 12.98
N GLU A 43 -10.32 -5.93 13.23
CA GLU A 43 -9.07 -5.72 13.98
C GLU A 43 -8.03 -5.01 13.12
N VAL A 44 -7.18 -4.22 13.78
CA VAL A 44 -5.98 -3.65 13.17
C VAL A 44 -4.99 -4.78 12.91
N ILE A 45 -4.48 -4.88 11.68
CA ILE A 45 -3.63 -5.99 11.26
C ILE A 45 -2.21 -5.48 11.05
N GLU A 46 -1.26 -6.07 11.78
CA GLU A 46 0.16 -5.89 11.55
C GLU A 46 0.65 -6.94 10.56
N ALA A 47 1.11 -6.51 9.39
CA ALA A 47 1.52 -7.40 8.33
C ALA A 47 2.82 -6.94 7.68
N LYS A 48 3.37 -7.79 6.82
CA LYS A 48 4.59 -7.51 6.07
C LYS A 48 4.35 -7.78 4.60
N GLY A 49 4.82 -6.86 3.75
CA GLY A 49 4.64 -6.95 2.31
C GLY A 49 5.78 -6.31 1.57
N VAL A 50 5.88 -6.63 0.28
CA VAL A 50 6.82 -5.98 -0.62
C VAL A 50 6.13 -4.71 -1.12
N PHE A 51 6.64 -3.56 -0.69
CA PHE A 51 6.13 -2.27 -1.10
C PHE A 51 6.94 -1.76 -2.29
N ASP A 52 6.27 -1.57 -3.43
CA ASP A 52 6.83 -0.96 -4.61
C ASP A 52 6.34 0.48 -4.71
N TYR A 53 7.27 1.39 -4.43
CA TYR A 53 7.10 2.82 -4.56
C TYR A 53 8.38 3.39 -5.16
N VAL A 54 8.34 3.65 -6.46
CA VAL A 54 9.43 4.31 -7.15
C VAL A 54 9.32 5.81 -6.88
N ASP A 55 9.93 6.25 -5.78
CA ASP A 55 10.13 7.66 -5.51
C ASP A 55 11.12 8.20 -6.56
N ALA A 56 10.58 8.86 -7.58
CA ALA A 56 11.43 9.58 -8.52
C ALA A 56 11.87 10.84 -7.81
N ALA A 57 13.07 10.82 -7.23
CA ALA A 57 13.78 12.04 -6.87
C ALA A 57 13.94 12.86 -8.17
N TYR A 58 13.01 13.79 -8.38
CA TYR A 58 13.16 14.78 -9.42
C TYR A 58 14.36 15.63 -9.04
N GLY A 59 15.50 15.37 -9.69
CA GLY A 59 16.72 16.18 -9.61
C GLY A 59 16.48 17.54 -10.26
N ILE A 60 15.58 18.31 -9.68
CA ILE A 60 15.36 19.70 -10.04
C ILE A 60 15.97 20.50 -8.91
N GLU A 61 17.25 20.83 -9.04
CA GLU A 61 17.84 21.98 -8.35
C GLU A 61 17.19 23.25 -8.91
N LEU A 62 15.93 23.51 -8.57
CA LEU A 62 15.33 24.81 -8.75
C LEU A 62 15.77 25.64 -7.55
N GLY A 63 16.97 26.20 -7.69
CA GLY A 63 17.38 27.29 -6.81
C GLY A 63 16.37 28.41 -6.94
N VAL A 64 15.43 28.52 -5.99
CA VAL A 64 14.76 29.75 -5.53
C VAL A 64 13.86 29.43 -4.32
N ARG A 65 14.30 29.95 -3.18
CA ARG A 65 13.59 30.37 -1.95
C ARG A 65 12.31 29.62 -1.55
N LYS A 66 12.43 28.87 -0.43
CA LYS A 66 11.39 28.49 0.54
C LYS A 66 10.04 29.19 0.32
N SER A 67 9.17 28.57 -0.47
CA SER A 67 7.73 28.80 -0.36
C SER A 67 7.00 27.51 -0.71
N TYR A 68 6.22 27.03 0.25
CA TYR A 68 5.39 25.82 0.22
C TYR A 68 4.36 25.87 -0.93
N ARG A 69 4.79 25.69 -2.18
CA ARG A 69 3.93 25.68 -3.38
C ARG A 69 4.27 24.58 -4.37
N GLU A 70 5.07 23.59 -3.95
CA GLU A 70 5.37 22.40 -4.75
C GLU A 70 4.21 21.38 -4.75
N ALA A 71 3.17 21.58 -3.94
CA ALA A 71 2.02 20.68 -3.84
C ALA A 71 0.91 20.93 -4.89
N ASN A 72 1.14 21.76 -5.91
CA ASN A 72 0.15 22.06 -6.96
C ASN A 72 0.75 21.86 -8.37
N ASP A 73 1.56 20.82 -8.55
CA ASP A 73 2.04 20.45 -9.87
C ASP A 73 1.14 19.35 -10.46
N LEU A 74 0.37 19.72 -11.48
CA LEU A 74 -0.38 18.81 -12.36
C LEU A 74 0.51 17.73 -13.00
N ARG A 75 1.84 17.82 -12.89
CA ARG A 75 2.80 16.83 -13.40
C ARG A 75 2.97 15.61 -12.51
N ALA A 76 2.64 15.67 -11.22
CA ALA A 76 2.56 14.47 -10.37
C ALA A 76 1.41 13.53 -10.81
N LEU A 77 0.31 14.11 -11.32
CA LEU A 77 -0.79 13.37 -11.95
C LEU A 77 -0.41 12.76 -13.31
N GLN A 78 0.56 13.34 -14.03
CA GLN A 78 0.90 12.93 -15.39
C GLN A 78 1.80 11.68 -15.45
N THR A 79 2.50 11.31 -14.37
CA THR A 79 3.39 10.15 -14.38
C THR A 79 2.76 8.83 -13.96
N GLY A 80 1.48 8.82 -13.54
CA GLY A 80 0.65 7.61 -13.50
C GLY A 80 1.27 6.42 -12.78
N ARG A 81 2.04 6.64 -11.71
CA ARG A 81 2.64 5.56 -10.93
C ARG A 81 1.73 5.21 -9.77
N GLU A 82 1.12 4.04 -9.86
CA GLU A 82 0.25 3.50 -8.83
C GLU A 82 1.11 2.80 -7.77
N PRO A 83 1.14 3.25 -6.50
CA PRO A 83 1.84 2.51 -5.46
C PRO A 83 1.21 1.14 -5.29
N LEU A 84 2.05 0.10 -5.27
CA LEU A 84 1.64 -1.29 -5.19
C LEU A 84 2.24 -1.95 -3.97
N LEU A 85 1.39 -2.65 -3.22
CA LEU A 85 1.80 -3.44 -2.07
C LEU A 85 1.44 -4.91 -2.33
N SER A 86 2.47 -5.75 -2.40
CA SER A 86 2.28 -7.19 -2.57
C SER A 86 2.41 -7.89 -1.22
N VAL A 87 1.37 -8.61 -0.80
CA VAL A 87 1.32 -9.27 0.51
C VAL A 87 1.03 -10.75 0.35
N ALA A 88 1.71 -11.57 1.16
CA ALA A 88 1.42 -12.99 1.25
C ALA A 88 0.08 -13.23 1.94
N ARG A 89 -0.75 -14.12 1.37
CA ARG A 89 -2.09 -14.43 1.90
C ARG A 89 -2.08 -15.00 3.33
N LYS A 90 -0.95 -15.52 3.80
CA LYS A 90 -0.78 -16.02 5.17
C LYS A 90 -1.12 -14.97 6.25
N TYR A 91 -0.97 -13.68 5.95
CA TYR A 91 -1.32 -12.59 6.86
C TYR A 91 -2.84 -12.33 6.92
N PHE A 92 -3.60 -12.86 5.96
CA PHE A 92 -5.06 -12.72 5.87
C PHE A 92 -5.72 -14.11 5.69
N PRO A 93 -5.73 -14.95 6.74
CA PRO A 93 -6.23 -16.32 6.65
C PRO A 93 -7.75 -16.37 6.44
N LEU A 94 -8.48 -15.38 6.96
CA LEU A 94 -9.93 -15.24 6.82
C LEU A 94 -10.23 -14.11 5.83
N SER A 95 -11.10 -14.38 4.85
CA SER A 95 -11.49 -13.35 3.88
C SER A 95 -12.24 -12.16 4.48
N ALA A 96 -12.74 -12.29 5.71
CA ALA A 96 -13.35 -11.17 6.45
C ALA A 96 -12.31 -10.11 6.89
N GLY A 97 -11.06 -10.53 7.12
CA GLY A 97 -9.95 -9.65 7.52
C GLY A 97 -9.14 -9.11 6.35
N GLU A 98 -9.53 -9.43 5.11
CA GLU A 98 -8.80 -8.91 3.95
C GLU A 98 -8.98 -7.40 3.80
N PRO A 99 -7.95 -6.72 3.26
CA PRO A 99 -8.02 -5.29 2.99
C PRO A 99 -9.22 -4.99 2.08
N LYS A 100 -9.94 -3.91 2.38
CA LYS A 100 -11.04 -3.40 1.58
C LYS A 100 -10.71 -2.00 1.08
N GLN A 101 -11.39 -1.60 0.02
CA GLN A 101 -11.31 -0.23 -0.47
C GLN A 101 -11.62 0.74 0.67
N GLY A 102 -10.76 1.74 0.85
CA GLY A 102 -10.87 2.72 1.92
C GLY A 102 -10.07 2.45 3.19
N ASP A 103 -9.55 1.24 3.36
CA ASP A 103 -8.69 0.93 4.51
C ASP A 103 -7.38 1.72 4.41
N ILE A 104 -6.79 2.06 5.56
CA ILE A 104 -5.55 2.84 5.62
C ILE A 104 -4.37 1.92 5.90
N ILE A 105 -3.26 2.17 5.20
CA ILE A 105 -1.98 1.50 5.40
C ILE A 105 -0.93 2.53 5.82
N GLU A 106 -0.22 2.21 6.91
CA GLU A 106 0.90 3.00 7.44
C GLU A 106 2.16 2.13 7.55
N PHE A 107 3.30 2.64 7.11
CA PHE A 107 4.58 1.92 7.16
C PHE A 107 5.36 2.31 8.41
N THR A 108 5.59 1.36 9.32
CA THR A 108 6.20 1.63 10.63
C THR A 108 7.71 1.87 10.56
N GLU A 109 8.41 1.20 9.64
CA GLU A 109 9.87 1.33 9.48
C GLU A 109 10.28 2.54 8.61
N LYS A 110 9.32 3.19 7.94
CA LYS A 110 9.57 4.32 7.04
C LYS A 110 8.59 5.46 7.36
N PRO A 111 8.78 6.19 8.47
CA PRO A 111 7.86 7.24 8.91
C PRO A 111 7.78 8.45 7.95
N ASP A 112 8.78 8.60 7.08
CA ASP A 112 8.79 9.65 6.04
C ASP A 112 7.80 9.34 4.90
N LEU A 113 7.39 8.07 4.75
CA LEU A 113 6.36 7.72 3.78
C LEU A 113 5.00 8.21 4.28
N PRO A 114 4.17 8.72 3.36
CA PRO A 114 2.85 9.14 3.76
C PRO A 114 1.93 7.97 4.04
N ARG A 115 0.73 8.28 4.53
CA ARG A 115 -0.33 7.30 4.70
C ARG A 115 -0.97 6.97 3.36
N PHE A 116 -1.33 5.71 3.17
CA PHE A 116 -1.93 5.24 1.94
C PHE A 116 -3.34 4.72 2.17
N GLU A 117 -4.24 4.99 1.24
CA GLU A 117 -5.57 4.42 1.20
C GLU A 117 -5.60 3.27 0.19
N VAL A 118 -6.28 2.18 0.55
CA VAL A 118 -6.50 1.04 -0.34
C VAL A 118 -7.52 1.39 -1.42
N VAL A 119 -7.12 1.29 -2.68
CA VAL A 119 -7.98 1.52 -3.86
C VAL A 119 -8.61 0.22 -4.33
N SER A 120 -7.79 -0.81 -4.50
CA SER A 120 -8.25 -2.12 -4.98
C SER A 120 -7.35 -3.24 -4.47
N VAL A 121 -7.93 -4.43 -4.37
CA VAL A 121 -7.22 -5.64 -3.94
C VAL A 121 -7.49 -6.73 -4.96
N LEU A 122 -6.42 -7.26 -5.54
CA LEU A 122 -6.47 -8.33 -6.51
C LEU A 122 -5.75 -9.55 -5.97
N ARG A 123 -6.44 -10.69 -5.93
CA ARG A 123 -5.85 -11.98 -5.56
C ARG A 123 -5.28 -12.64 -6.81
N ASP A 124 -4.08 -13.18 -6.71
CA ASP A 124 -3.41 -13.88 -7.81
C ASP A 124 -3.78 -15.38 -7.89
N GLY A 125 -4.80 -15.82 -7.13
CA GLY A 125 -5.28 -17.20 -7.12
C GLY A 125 -4.36 -18.23 -6.44
N MET A 126 -3.06 -17.97 -6.30
CA MET A 126 -2.09 -18.88 -5.67
C MET A 126 -1.79 -18.50 -4.21
N ALA A 127 -0.86 -17.58 -3.98
CA ALA A 127 -0.33 -17.31 -2.64
C ALA A 127 -0.30 -15.82 -2.24
N ARG A 128 -0.59 -14.92 -3.18
CA ARG A 128 -0.38 -13.47 -3.01
C ARG A 128 -1.64 -12.65 -3.29
N MET A 129 -1.66 -11.47 -2.70
CA MET A 129 -2.56 -10.38 -3.06
C MET A 129 -1.73 -9.16 -3.46
N SER A 130 -2.18 -8.49 -4.51
CA SER A 130 -1.69 -7.19 -4.95
C SER A 130 -2.70 -6.14 -4.50
N ILE A 131 -2.22 -5.17 -3.74
CA ILE A 131 -3.02 -4.08 -3.18
C ILE A 131 -2.57 -2.81 -3.89
N ARG A 132 -3.49 -2.16 -4.57
CA ARG A 132 -3.28 -0.84 -5.16
C ARG A 132 -3.58 0.22 -4.12
N LEU A 133 -2.68 1.17 -3.99
CA LEU A 133 -2.72 2.22 -2.99
C LEU A 133 -2.86 3.60 -3.64
N VAL A 134 -3.32 4.58 -2.86
CA VAL A 134 -3.30 6.01 -3.21
C VAL A 134 -2.86 6.82 -2.01
N HIS A 135 -2.17 7.93 -2.26
CA HIS A 135 -1.66 8.81 -1.21
C HIS A 135 -2.79 9.58 -0.52
N ILE A 136 -2.87 9.49 0.82
CA ILE A 136 -3.80 10.29 1.64
C ILE A 136 -3.14 11.63 1.94
N GLY A 137 -3.59 12.69 1.27
CA GLY A 137 -3.02 14.04 1.40
C GLY A 137 -2.87 14.80 0.10
N SER A 138 -3.20 14.19 -1.05
CA SER A 138 -3.15 14.85 -2.37
C SER A 138 -4.45 15.55 -2.78
N GLN A 139 -5.32 15.92 -1.84
CA GLN A 139 -6.51 16.74 -2.13
C GLN A 139 -6.38 18.11 -1.46
N ALA A 140 -5.92 19.08 -2.25
CA ALA A 140 -6.23 20.51 -2.09
C ALA A 140 -6.13 21.18 -3.47
#